data_AF-A0A1F9CZ33-F1
#
_entry.id   AF-A0A1F9CZ33-F1
#
_cell.length_a   1.000
_cell.length_b   1.000
_cell.length_c   1.000
_cell.angle_alpha   90.00
_cell.angle_beta   90.00
_cell.angle_gamma   90.00
#
_symmetry.space_group_name_H-M   'P 1'
#
loop_
_entity.id
_entity.type
_entity.pdbx_description
1 polymer ?
#
loop_
_entity_poly.entity_id
_entity_poly.type
_entity_poly.pdbx_seq_one_letter_code
_entity_poly.pdbx_strand_id
1 'polypeptide(L)'
;MLNGSLFVLVILVAVIAGIVIGFVLRQLFAAKKIKLSESLAERIVEESKKEAETIKKEAILQAKENLLKIKADFDRETKDKKNDLDGLEKRIRAKEENLDKRIDSLAQKESNIEDREKSLIKKENAIEEKHHKLDMIMAEQKEKLERIAGISSEEAKKLLIQSMETDAKRDAALVIRKIEDEAKFTADRKSREIIAYSIQRYAGDVVAENTVSAVNLPSEEMKGRIIGREGRNIRAIEAATGIDLIVDDTPEAVVLSSFDPIRREVARISLERLIQDGRIHPGRIEEVVKKVKVEVDQIIRETGEKASFDVGVHDIHPDIINMLGALKYRKSYSQNVLQHSMDVAYLTGMMAAELKMNV
;
A
#
# COMPACT_ATOMS: atom_id res chain seq x y z
N MET A 1 -137.78 111.24 53.17
CA MET A 1 -136.38 111.33 53.65
C MET A 1 -136.10 110.12 54.54
N LEU A 2 -135.35 109.10 54.08
CA LEU A 2 -134.65 108.05 54.88
C LEU A 2 -134.00 106.89 54.05
N ASN A 3 -133.77 107.06 52.72
CA ASN A 3 -133.24 106.01 51.83
C ASN A 3 -131.69 105.89 51.76
N GLY A 4 -130.92 106.61 52.60
CA GLY A 4 -129.45 106.66 52.50
C GLY A 4 -128.67 105.79 53.50
N SER A 5 -129.19 105.58 54.71
CA SER A 5 -128.45 104.90 55.80
C SER A 5 -128.45 103.38 55.68
N LEU A 6 -129.47 102.79 55.08
CA LEU A 6 -129.60 101.33 54.96
C LEU A 6 -128.58 100.72 53.97
N PHE A 7 -128.30 101.42 52.85
CA PHE A 7 -127.37 100.92 51.82
C PHE A 7 -125.91 100.87 52.30
N VAL A 8 -125.49 101.84 53.12
CA VAL A 8 -124.12 101.88 53.67
C VAL A 8 -123.89 100.71 54.65
N LEU A 9 -124.91 100.34 55.43
CA LEU A 9 -124.84 99.20 56.35
C LEU A 9 -124.68 97.87 55.61
N VAL A 10 -125.41 97.67 54.52
CA VAL A 10 -125.34 96.43 53.72
C VAL A 10 -123.96 96.27 53.06
N ILE A 11 -123.37 97.36 52.54
CA ILE A 11 -122.03 97.32 51.93
C ILE A 11 -120.97 97.00 52.98
N LEU A 12 -121.07 97.57 54.18
CA LEU A 12 -120.12 97.29 55.27
C LEU A 12 -120.16 95.82 55.70
N VAL A 13 -121.36 95.24 55.84
CA VAL A 13 -121.54 93.83 56.18
C VAL A 13 -121.01 92.92 55.07
N ALA A 14 -121.21 93.28 53.79
CA ALA A 14 -120.68 92.51 52.66
C ALA A 14 -119.15 92.53 52.59
N VAL A 15 -118.50 93.67 52.88
CA VAL A 15 -117.04 93.78 52.94
C VAL A 15 -116.48 92.98 54.11
N ILE A 16 -117.10 93.06 55.30
CA ILE A 16 -116.69 92.28 56.47
C ILE A 16 -116.86 90.77 56.18
N ALA A 17 -117.98 90.36 55.59
CA ALA A 17 -118.19 88.98 55.19
C ALA A 17 -117.15 88.51 54.15
N GLY A 18 -116.81 89.35 53.17
CA GLY A 18 -115.76 89.05 52.18
C GLY A 18 -114.38 88.88 52.81
N ILE A 19 -114.02 89.71 53.79
CA ILE A 19 -112.74 89.61 54.52
C ILE A 19 -112.71 88.32 55.36
N VAL A 20 -113.80 88.00 56.05
CA VAL A 20 -113.91 86.76 56.85
C VAL A 20 -113.79 85.53 55.96
N ILE A 21 -114.53 85.49 54.84
CA ILE A 21 -114.47 84.38 53.88
C ILE A 21 -113.07 84.27 53.26
N GLY A 22 -112.47 85.39 52.88
CA GLY A 22 -111.10 85.43 52.33
C GLY A 22 -110.05 84.95 53.34
N PHE A 23 -110.20 85.30 54.62
CA PHE A 23 -109.32 84.84 55.69
C PHE A 23 -109.45 83.33 55.91
N VAL A 24 -110.69 82.82 55.95
CA VAL A 24 -110.97 81.38 56.12
C VAL A 24 -110.42 80.56 54.93
N LEU A 25 -110.63 81.02 53.69
CA LEU A 25 -110.09 80.35 52.50
C LEU A 25 -108.56 80.35 52.49
N ARG A 26 -107.92 81.47 52.87
CA ARG A 26 -106.45 81.54 53.00
C ARG A 26 -105.94 80.57 54.06
N GLN A 27 -106.64 80.43 55.18
CA GLN A 27 -106.29 79.49 56.25
C GLN A 27 -106.43 78.02 55.78
N LEU A 28 -107.47 77.70 55.01
CA LEU A 28 -107.68 76.36 54.44
C LEU A 28 -106.66 75.98 53.36
N PHE A 29 -106.33 76.90 52.45
CA PHE A 29 -105.31 76.64 51.42
C PHE A 29 -103.90 76.60 52.00
N ALA A 30 -103.59 77.45 53.01
CA ALA A 30 -102.35 77.36 53.75
C ALA A 30 -102.25 76.02 54.49
N ALA A 31 -103.32 75.58 55.17
CA ALA A 31 -103.37 74.28 55.83
C ALA A 31 -103.20 73.10 54.86
N LYS A 32 -103.84 73.14 53.68
CA LYS A 32 -103.64 72.13 52.62
C LYS A 32 -102.20 72.14 52.09
N LYS A 33 -101.61 73.31 51.83
CA LYS A 33 -100.23 73.42 51.33
C LYS A 33 -99.20 72.94 52.35
N ILE A 34 -99.43 73.22 53.63
CA ILE A 34 -98.61 72.70 54.75
C ILE A 34 -98.72 71.18 54.79
N LYS A 35 -99.94 70.61 54.79
CA LYS A 35 -100.14 69.16 54.84
C LYS A 35 -99.53 68.42 53.64
N LEU A 36 -99.57 69.01 52.44
CA LEU A 36 -98.98 68.44 51.23
C LEU A 36 -97.45 68.56 51.21
N SER A 37 -96.90 69.64 51.79
CA SER A 37 -95.44 69.78 51.99
C SER A 37 -94.93 68.82 53.07
N GLU A 38 -95.73 68.59 54.12
CA GLU A 38 -95.46 67.62 55.18
C GLU A 38 -95.49 66.18 54.63
N SER A 39 -96.49 65.83 53.81
CA SER A 39 -96.54 64.51 53.17
C SER A 39 -95.44 64.30 52.12
N LEU A 40 -95.04 65.36 51.40
CA LEU A 40 -93.90 65.31 50.48
C LEU A 40 -92.58 65.16 51.25
N ALA A 41 -92.41 65.88 52.37
CA ALA A 41 -91.25 65.75 53.23
C ALA A 41 -91.16 64.35 53.85
N GLU A 42 -92.28 63.80 54.34
CA GLU A 42 -92.35 62.42 54.82
C GLU A 42 -91.99 61.42 53.73
N ARG A 43 -92.50 61.59 52.50
CA ARG A 43 -92.20 60.70 51.38
C ARG A 43 -90.73 60.76 50.97
N ILE A 44 -90.13 61.95 50.91
CA ILE A 44 -88.70 62.13 50.62
C ILE A 44 -87.85 61.48 51.72
N VAL A 45 -88.23 61.63 52.99
CA VAL A 45 -87.52 60.99 54.12
C VAL A 45 -87.67 59.47 54.05
N GLU A 46 -88.84 58.95 53.70
CA GLU A 46 -89.07 57.50 53.56
C GLU A 46 -88.30 56.92 52.36
N GLU A 47 -88.29 57.62 51.23
CA GLU A 47 -87.55 57.24 50.02
C GLU A 47 -86.03 57.30 50.27
N SER A 48 -85.54 58.36 50.91
CA SER A 48 -84.13 58.47 51.34
C SER A 48 -83.75 57.36 52.34
N LYS A 49 -84.64 56.95 53.24
CA LYS A 49 -84.42 55.81 54.14
C LYS A 49 -84.34 54.49 53.36
N LYS A 50 -85.22 54.28 52.37
CA LYS A 50 -85.19 53.09 51.52
C LYS A 50 -83.91 53.05 50.67
N GLU A 51 -83.52 54.17 50.07
CA GLU A 51 -82.26 54.29 49.32
C GLU A 51 -81.03 54.08 50.22
N ALA A 52 -81.03 54.64 51.44
CA ALA A 52 -79.95 54.37 52.40
C ALA A 52 -79.89 52.88 52.79
N GLU A 53 -81.03 52.22 52.94
CA GLU A 53 -81.06 50.76 53.18
C GLU A 53 -80.58 49.94 51.98
N THR A 54 -80.94 50.32 50.75
CA THR A 54 -80.46 49.63 49.55
C THR A 54 -78.96 49.84 49.36
N ILE A 55 -78.46 51.07 49.49
CA ILE A 55 -77.01 51.36 49.43
C ILE A 55 -76.27 50.58 50.51
N LYS A 56 -76.80 50.52 51.74
CA LYS A 56 -76.18 49.73 52.82
C LYS A 56 -76.17 48.24 52.48
N LYS A 57 -77.26 47.69 51.94
CA LYS A 57 -77.33 46.28 51.53
C LYS A 57 -76.38 45.98 50.37
N GLU A 58 -76.32 46.84 49.36
CA GLU A 58 -75.41 46.71 48.22
C GLU A 58 -73.94 46.82 48.66
N ALA A 59 -73.60 47.78 49.52
CA ALA A 59 -72.26 47.91 50.07
C ALA A 59 -71.84 46.68 50.89
N ILE A 60 -72.77 46.11 51.70
CA ILE A 60 -72.52 44.86 52.43
C ILE A 60 -72.34 43.69 51.46
N LEU A 61 -73.11 43.63 50.38
CA LEU A 61 -73.06 42.53 49.41
C LEU A 61 -71.78 42.61 48.56
N GLN A 62 -71.39 43.80 48.11
CA GLN A 62 -70.09 44.05 47.46
C GLN A 62 -68.92 43.76 48.39
N ALA A 63 -69.00 44.16 49.67
CA ALA A 63 -67.97 43.83 50.65
C ALA A 63 -67.84 42.31 50.85
N LYS A 64 -68.97 41.58 50.92
CA LYS A 64 -68.98 40.12 50.98
C LYS A 64 -68.41 39.48 49.71
N GLU A 65 -68.79 39.97 48.53
CA GLU A 65 -68.29 39.46 47.25
C GLU A 65 -66.77 39.67 47.12
N ASN A 66 -66.28 40.87 47.48
CA ASN A 66 -64.85 41.17 47.50
C ASN A 66 -64.11 40.30 48.52
N LEU A 67 -64.68 40.08 49.71
CA LEU A 67 -64.08 39.20 50.72
C LEU A 67 -64.00 37.75 50.20
N LEU A 68 -65.05 37.26 49.54
CA LEU A 68 -65.04 35.93 48.91
C LEU A 68 -64.01 35.82 47.79
N LYS A 69 -63.88 36.85 46.94
CA LYS A 69 -62.84 36.89 45.89
C LYS A 69 -61.44 36.88 46.48
N ILE A 70 -61.16 37.76 47.44
CA ILE A 70 -59.87 37.82 48.15
C ILE A 70 -59.56 36.47 48.82
N LYS A 71 -60.56 35.84 49.44
CA LYS A 71 -60.38 34.53 50.06
C LYS A 71 -60.08 33.44 49.02
N ALA A 72 -60.79 33.43 47.90
CA ALA A 72 -60.56 32.46 46.82
C ALA A 72 -59.17 32.63 46.19
N ASP A 73 -58.73 33.88 45.96
CA ASP A 73 -57.40 34.19 45.44
C ASP A 73 -56.31 33.80 46.43
N PHE A 74 -56.51 34.08 47.73
CA PHE A 74 -55.60 33.67 48.79
C PHE A 74 -55.50 32.15 48.92
N ASP A 75 -56.63 31.43 48.86
CA ASP A 75 -56.65 29.96 48.92
C ASP A 75 -55.95 29.35 47.70
N ARG A 76 -56.11 29.96 46.52
CA ARG A 76 -55.42 29.56 45.29
C ARG A 76 -53.92 29.81 45.39
N GLU A 77 -53.49 31.01 45.76
CA GLU A 77 -52.07 31.35 45.91
C GLU A 77 -51.40 30.48 46.98
N THR A 78 -52.10 30.22 48.09
CA THR A 78 -51.61 29.32 49.15
C THR A 78 -51.45 27.89 48.65
N LYS A 79 -52.40 27.41 47.84
CA LYS A 79 -52.31 26.08 47.23
C LYS A 79 -51.15 25.98 46.24
N ASP A 80 -50.97 27.00 45.39
CA ASP A 80 -49.89 27.03 44.42
C ASP A 80 -48.52 27.09 45.11
N LYS A 81 -48.35 27.98 46.12
CA LYS A 81 -47.15 28.02 46.96
C LYS A 81 -46.88 26.70 47.68
N LYS A 82 -47.93 26.03 48.18
CA LYS A 82 -47.78 24.73 48.84
C LYS A 82 -47.30 23.65 47.87
N ASN A 83 -47.80 23.65 46.63
CA ASN A 83 -47.35 22.72 45.60
C ASN A 83 -45.89 23.00 45.19
N ASP A 84 -45.52 24.27 45.06
CA ASP A 84 -44.15 24.67 44.75
C ASP A 84 -43.17 24.26 45.86
N LEU A 85 -43.56 24.45 47.13
CA LEU A 85 -42.79 24.01 48.30
C LEU A 85 -42.64 22.47 48.34
N ASP A 86 -43.71 21.71 48.10
CA ASP A 86 -43.65 20.24 48.03
C ASP A 86 -42.75 19.77 46.87
N GLY A 87 -42.79 20.46 45.73
CA GLY A 87 -41.91 20.22 44.59
C GLY A 87 -40.43 20.48 44.91
N LEU A 88 -40.14 21.59 45.60
CA LEU A 88 -38.79 21.92 46.07
C LEU A 88 -38.30 20.91 47.11
N GLU A 89 -39.13 20.53 48.07
CA GLU A 89 -38.79 19.54 49.10
C GLU A 89 -38.43 18.19 48.48
N LYS A 90 -39.25 17.69 47.54
CA LYS A 90 -38.94 16.45 46.80
C LYS A 90 -37.62 16.54 46.04
N ARG A 91 -37.32 17.69 45.43
CA ARG A 91 -36.07 17.90 44.69
C ARG A 91 -34.85 17.96 45.62
N ILE A 92 -35.01 18.55 46.80
CA ILE A 92 -33.96 18.60 47.83
C ILE A 92 -33.69 17.19 48.35
N ARG A 93 -34.73 16.45 48.76
CA ARG A 93 -34.57 15.05 49.21
C ARG A 93 -33.90 14.17 48.17
N ALA A 94 -34.30 14.28 46.89
CA ALA A 94 -33.66 13.53 45.81
C ALA A 94 -32.19 13.91 45.61
N LYS A 95 -31.81 15.17 45.86
CA LYS A 95 -30.40 15.61 45.84
C LYS A 95 -29.62 15.09 47.05
N GLU A 96 -30.21 15.11 48.23
CA GLU A 96 -29.62 14.57 49.46
C GLU A 96 -29.33 13.07 49.31
N GLU A 97 -30.31 12.28 48.87
CA GLU A 97 -30.11 10.84 48.61
C GLU A 97 -29.02 10.56 47.56
N ASN A 98 -28.90 11.41 46.53
CA ASN A 98 -27.83 11.28 45.54
C ASN A 98 -26.45 11.68 46.08
N LEU A 99 -26.40 12.66 46.99
CA LEU A 99 -25.18 13.06 47.67
C LEU A 99 -24.71 11.97 48.63
N ASP A 100 -25.62 11.40 49.42
CA ASP A 100 -25.31 10.30 50.34
C ASP A 100 -24.73 9.09 49.59
N LYS A 101 -25.36 8.68 48.48
CA LYS A 101 -24.81 7.61 47.62
C LYS A 101 -23.43 7.93 47.06
N ARG A 102 -23.15 9.20 46.74
CA ARG A 102 -21.83 9.62 46.27
C ARG A 102 -20.80 9.59 47.40
N ILE A 103 -21.17 10.02 48.60
CA ILE A 103 -20.33 9.99 49.79
C ILE A 103 -19.96 8.54 50.11
N ASP A 104 -20.93 7.62 50.13
CA ASP A 104 -20.68 6.20 50.36
C ASP A 104 -19.75 5.60 49.30
N SER A 105 -19.97 5.94 48.02
CA SER A 105 -19.10 5.48 46.92
C SER A 105 -17.67 6.03 47.04
N LEU A 106 -17.51 7.28 47.48
CA LEU A 106 -16.20 7.89 47.70
C LEU A 106 -15.50 7.25 48.90
N ALA A 107 -16.19 7.05 50.02
CA ALA A 107 -15.65 6.37 51.20
C ALA A 107 -15.18 4.94 50.87
N GLN A 108 -15.95 4.20 50.05
CA GLN A 108 -15.55 2.87 49.59
C GLN A 108 -14.30 2.91 48.70
N LYS A 109 -14.21 3.91 47.81
CA LYS A 109 -13.02 4.09 46.97
C LYS A 109 -11.78 4.46 47.79
N GLU A 110 -11.93 5.32 48.79
CA GLU A 110 -10.85 5.73 49.69
C GLU A 110 -10.32 4.54 50.47
N SER A 111 -11.20 3.73 51.07
CA SER A 111 -10.82 2.47 51.74
C SER A 111 -10.07 1.50 50.81
N ASN A 112 -10.57 1.31 49.57
CA ASN A 112 -9.89 0.47 48.58
C ASN A 112 -8.49 1.01 48.19
N ILE A 113 -8.32 2.34 48.16
CA ILE A 113 -7.02 2.97 47.87
C ILE A 113 -6.07 2.74 49.04
N GLU A 114 -6.51 2.96 50.28
CA GLU A 114 -5.70 2.71 51.47
C GLU A 114 -5.24 1.24 51.56
N ASP A 115 -6.13 0.29 51.29
CA ASP A 115 -5.79 -1.13 51.30
C ASP A 115 -4.77 -1.46 50.20
N ARG A 116 -4.92 -0.85 49.02
CA ARG A 116 -3.97 -1.01 47.93
C ARG A 116 -2.61 -0.41 48.28
N GLU A 117 -2.57 0.76 48.90
CA GLU A 117 -1.35 1.42 49.35
C GLU A 117 -0.63 0.59 50.40
N LYS A 118 -1.34 0.09 51.42
CA LYS A 118 -0.79 -0.85 52.41
C LYS A 118 -0.24 -2.11 51.74
N SER A 119 -0.91 -2.63 50.72
CA SER A 119 -0.43 -3.80 49.96
C SER A 119 0.84 -3.50 49.15
N LEU A 120 0.96 -2.29 48.60
CA LEU A 120 2.12 -1.86 47.83
C LEU A 120 3.34 -1.68 48.75
N ILE A 121 3.18 -1.01 49.88
CA ILE A 121 4.24 -0.84 50.88
C ILE A 121 4.76 -2.21 51.36
N LYS A 122 3.86 -3.17 51.62
CA LYS A 122 4.27 -4.54 51.98
C LYS A 122 5.07 -5.22 50.87
N LYS A 123 4.71 -5.04 49.60
CA LYS A 123 5.44 -5.59 48.46
C LYS A 123 6.80 -4.93 48.29
N GLU A 124 6.87 -3.61 48.47
CA GLU A 124 8.10 -2.83 48.38
C GLU A 124 9.11 -3.29 49.43
N ASN A 125 8.68 -3.36 50.71
CA ASN A 125 9.52 -3.89 51.79
C ASN A 125 9.98 -5.33 51.51
N ALA A 126 9.11 -6.19 50.97
CA ALA A 126 9.47 -7.56 50.62
C ALA A 126 10.46 -7.65 49.44
N ILE A 127 10.41 -6.70 48.51
CA ILE A 127 11.36 -6.57 47.40
C ILE A 127 12.71 -6.09 47.93
N GLU A 128 12.72 -5.08 48.80
CA GLU A 128 13.93 -4.55 49.43
C GLU A 128 14.65 -5.64 50.26
N GLU A 129 13.91 -6.43 51.05
CA GLU A 129 14.47 -7.54 51.80
C GLU A 129 15.06 -8.62 50.87
N LYS A 130 14.42 -8.89 49.72
CA LYS A 130 14.96 -9.81 48.71
C LYS A 130 16.23 -9.27 48.05
N HIS A 131 16.29 -7.97 47.76
CA HIS A 131 17.50 -7.34 47.23
C HIS A 131 18.65 -7.46 48.21
N HIS A 132 18.44 -7.13 49.49
CA HIS A 132 19.46 -7.30 50.52
C HIS A 132 19.94 -8.76 50.64
N LYS A 133 19.01 -9.73 50.61
CA LYS A 133 19.37 -11.15 50.61
C LYS A 133 20.18 -11.55 49.38
N LEU A 134 19.80 -11.05 48.20
CA LEU A 134 20.49 -11.34 46.95
C LEU A 134 21.90 -10.74 46.94
N ASP A 135 22.08 -9.52 47.44
CA ASP A 135 23.39 -8.88 47.55
C ASP A 135 24.31 -9.65 48.50
N MET A 136 23.79 -10.12 49.64
CA MET A 136 24.55 -10.99 50.56
C MET A 136 24.95 -12.31 49.90
N ILE A 137 24.02 -12.96 49.18
CA ILE A 137 24.31 -14.21 48.47
C ILE A 137 25.33 -13.97 47.36
N MET A 138 25.25 -12.86 46.62
CA MET A 138 26.23 -12.52 45.58
C MET A 138 27.61 -12.28 46.19
N ALA A 139 27.70 -11.60 47.32
CA ALA A 139 28.97 -11.41 48.04
C ALA A 139 29.54 -12.76 48.53
N GLU A 140 28.70 -13.63 49.10
CA GLU A 140 29.11 -14.95 49.57
C GLU A 140 29.52 -15.88 48.41
N GLN A 141 28.80 -15.84 47.29
CA GLN A 141 29.16 -16.57 46.07
C GLN A 141 30.44 -16.05 45.46
N LYS A 142 30.68 -14.74 45.50
CA LYS A 142 31.95 -14.15 45.05
C LYS A 142 33.11 -14.64 45.93
N GLU A 143 32.96 -14.62 47.25
CA GLU A 143 33.98 -15.12 48.18
C GLU A 143 34.22 -16.63 48.03
N LYS A 144 33.14 -17.42 47.82
CA LYS A 144 33.24 -18.86 47.56
C LYS A 144 33.86 -19.15 46.20
N LEU A 145 33.55 -18.38 45.15
CA LEU A 145 34.18 -18.52 43.84
C LEU A 145 35.66 -18.13 43.89
N GLU A 146 36.02 -17.07 44.62
CA GLU A 146 37.41 -16.68 44.88
C GLU A 146 38.18 -17.81 45.61
N ARG A 147 37.52 -18.50 46.55
CA ARG A 147 38.10 -19.65 47.27
C ARG A 147 38.13 -20.97 46.49
N ILE A 148 37.09 -21.27 45.71
CA ILE A 148 36.92 -22.54 44.98
C ILE A 148 37.70 -22.53 43.67
N ALA A 149 37.80 -21.37 43.00
CA ALA A 149 38.52 -21.29 41.74
C ALA A 149 40.03 -21.30 41.96
N GLY A 150 40.58 -20.58 42.94
CA GLY A 150 42.03 -20.32 42.96
C GLY A 150 42.51 -19.58 41.69
N ILE A 151 41.57 -19.01 40.94
CA ILE A 151 41.76 -18.26 39.70
C ILE A 151 41.10 -16.88 39.93
N SER A 152 41.78 -15.80 39.54
CA SER A 152 41.32 -14.43 39.79
C SER A 152 40.06 -14.08 38.97
N SER A 153 39.29 -13.07 39.41
CA SER A 153 38.09 -12.60 38.70
C SER A 153 38.36 -12.18 37.24
N GLU A 154 39.58 -11.72 36.94
CA GLU A 154 39.99 -11.36 35.57
C GLU A 154 40.13 -12.58 34.66
N GLU A 155 40.66 -13.68 35.18
CA GLU A 155 40.86 -14.91 34.42
C GLU A 155 39.52 -15.62 34.13
N ALA A 156 38.57 -15.59 35.06
CA ALA A 156 37.21 -16.08 34.80
C ALA A 156 36.50 -15.27 33.69
N LYS A 157 36.67 -13.95 33.69
CA LYS A 157 36.16 -13.08 32.63
C LYS A 157 36.81 -13.39 31.28
N LYS A 158 38.12 -13.66 31.27
CA LYS A 158 38.87 -14.01 30.06
C LYS A 158 38.38 -15.32 29.45
N LEU A 159 38.15 -16.35 30.27
CA LEU A 159 37.60 -17.64 29.84
C LEU A 159 36.19 -17.50 29.25
N LEU A 160 35.32 -16.69 29.86
CA LEU A 160 33.96 -16.45 29.34
C LEU A 160 33.99 -15.76 27.97
N ILE A 161 34.82 -14.72 27.83
CA ILE A 161 34.99 -14.02 26.54
C ILE A 161 35.49 -15.02 25.48
N GLN A 162 36.45 -15.87 25.81
CA GLN A 162 37.02 -16.84 24.89
C GLN A 162 36.00 -17.92 24.45
N SER A 163 35.11 -18.35 25.36
CA SER A 163 33.98 -19.23 25.02
C SER A 163 33.00 -18.55 24.08
N MET A 164 32.58 -17.32 24.39
CA MET A 164 31.65 -16.56 23.55
C MET A 164 32.22 -16.29 22.15
N GLU A 165 33.51 -15.98 22.03
CA GLU A 165 34.17 -15.83 20.74
C GLU A 165 34.18 -17.13 19.93
N THR A 166 34.37 -18.27 20.60
CA THR A 166 34.39 -19.58 19.96
C THR A 166 33.01 -19.96 19.44
N ASP A 167 31.97 -19.72 20.22
CA ASP A 167 30.58 -19.96 19.82
C ASP A 167 30.16 -19.03 18.67
N ALA A 168 30.49 -17.73 18.77
CA ALA A 168 30.22 -16.77 17.70
C ALA A 168 30.93 -17.14 16.38
N LYS A 169 32.18 -17.61 16.45
CA LYS A 169 32.92 -18.10 15.26
C LYS A 169 32.26 -19.33 14.66
N ARG A 170 31.74 -20.24 15.48
CA ARG A 170 31.06 -21.45 15.02
C ARG A 170 29.74 -21.11 14.31
N ASP A 171 28.95 -20.22 14.89
CA ASP A 171 27.69 -19.77 14.29
C ASP A 171 27.94 -19.00 12.99
N ALA A 172 28.94 -18.11 12.98
CA ALA A 172 29.35 -17.42 11.77
C ALA A 172 29.79 -18.39 10.67
N ALA A 173 30.57 -19.44 11.00
CA ALA A 173 31.01 -20.44 10.03
C ALA A 173 29.83 -21.23 9.42
N LEU A 174 28.80 -21.55 10.21
CA LEU A 174 27.59 -22.21 9.71
C LEU A 174 26.81 -21.30 8.75
N VAL A 175 26.68 -20.01 9.09
CA VAL A 175 26.01 -19.03 8.23
C VAL A 175 26.78 -18.82 6.92
N ILE A 176 28.11 -18.66 6.98
CA ILE A 176 28.97 -18.54 5.79
C ILE A 176 28.79 -19.75 4.88
N ARG A 177 28.89 -20.96 5.44
CA ARG A 177 28.73 -22.20 4.66
C ARG A 177 27.37 -22.28 3.99
N LYS A 178 26.30 -21.91 4.70
CA LYS A 178 24.95 -21.87 4.13
C LYS A 178 24.85 -20.87 2.97
N ILE A 179 25.41 -19.67 3.11
CA ILE A 179 25.43 -18.65 2.05
C ILE A 179 26.24 -19.14 0.84
N GLU A 180 27.38 -19.77 1.06
CA GLU A 180 28.21 -20.35 -0.02
C GLU A 180 27.47 -21.45 -0.79
N ASP A 181 26.79 -22.35 -0.08
CA ASP A 181 26.03 -23.45 -0.68
C ASP A 181 24.82 -22.92 -1.48
N GLU A 182 24.09 -21.93 -0.95
CA GLU A 182 22.99 -21.26 -1.65
C GLU A 182 23.48 -20.50 -2.90
N ALA A 183 24.63 -19.83 -2.80
CA ALA A 183 25.25 -19.13 -3.93
C ALA A 183 25.66 -20.11 -5.03
N LYS A 184 26.29 -21.24 -4.69
CA LYS A 184 26.65 -22.30 -5.63
C LYS A 184 25.43 -22.90 -6.32
N PHE A 185 24.37 -23.22 -5.58
CA PHE A 185 23.14 -23.76 -6.15
C PHE A 185 22.47 -22.78 -7.11
N THR A 186 22.41 -21.51 -6.72
CA THR A 186 21.83 -20.45 -7.55
C THR A 186 22.66 -20.21 -8.81
N ALA A 187 23.99 -20.23 -8.70
CA ALA A 187 24.90 -20.10 -9.82
C ALA A 187 24.73 -21.24 -10.82
N ASP A 188 24.70 -22.50 -10.37
CA ASP A 188 24.53 -23.67 -11.23
C ASP A 188 23.19 -23.64 -11.98
N ARG A 189 22.10 -23.25 -11.30
CA ARG A 189 20.79 -23.10 -11.96
C ARG A 189 20.83 -22.01 -13.04
N LYS A 190 21.35 -20.82 -12.70
CA LYS A 190 21.45 -19.71 -13.66
C LYS A 190 22.36 -20.04 -14.83
N SER A 191 23.49 -20.73 -14.62
CA SER A 191 24.37 -21.10 -15.74
C SER A 191 23.67 -22.03 -16.72
N ARG A 192 22.87 -22.99 -16.24
CA ARG A 192 22.08 -23.87 -17.12
C ARG A 192 21.03 -23.10 -17.91
N GLU A 193 20.35 -22.14 -17.27
CA GLU A 193 19.37 -21.27 -17.93
C GLU A 193 20.02 -20.44 -19.06
N ILE A 194 21.15 -19.80 -18.78
CA ILE A 194 21.88 -18.97 -19.76
C ILE A 194 22.31 -19.80 -20.97
N ILE A 195 22.87 -20.99 -20.74
CA ILE A 195 23.27 -21.91 -21.82
C ILE A 195 22.04 -22.33 -22.63
N ALA A 196 20.95 -22.74 -21.96
CA ALA A 196 19.73 -23.16 -22.64
C ALA A 196 19.12 -22.06 -23.50
N TYR A 197 19.06 -20.82 -23.00
CA TYR A 197 18.56 -19.68 -23.78
C TYR A 197 19.48 -19.34 -24.97
N SER A 198 20.79 -19.44 -24.78
CA SER A 198 21.76 -19.21 -25.87
C SER A 198 21.60 -20.25 -26.97
N ILE A 199 21.44 -21.54 -26.62
CA ILE A 199 21.18 -22.61 -27.59
C ILE A 199 19.83 -22.41 -28.29
N GLN A 200 18.77 -22.03 -27.56
CA GLN A 200 17.45 -21.81 -28.16
C GLN A 200 17.40 -20.63 -29.13
N ARG A 201 18.18 -19.58 -28.88
CA ARG A 201 18.27 -18.40 -29.75
C ARG A 201 19.18 -18.62 -30.94
N TYR A 202 20.12 -19.55 -30.85
CA TYR A 202 21.01 -19.89 -31.94
C TYR A 202 20.28 -20.75 -32.98
N ALA A 203 19.96 -20.14 -34.13
CA ALA A 203 19.30 -20.79 -35.26
C ALA A 203 20.29 -21.10 -36.39
N GLY A 204 21.28 -21.96 -36.11
CA GLY A 204 22.26 -22.42 -37.11
C GLY A 204 21.86 -23.71 -37.80
N ASP A 205 22.06 -23.78 -39.11
CA ASP A 205 21.85 -25.00 -39.90
C ASP A 205 22.96 -26.02 -39.60
N VAL A 206 22.59 -27.15 -38.98
CA VAL A 206 23.53 -28.26 -38.75
C VAL A 206 23.58 -29.11 -40.01
N VAL A 207 24.52 -28.79 -40.92
CA VAL A 207 24.81 -29.64 -42.08
C VAL A 207 25.95 -30.60 -41.72
N ALA A 208 25.62 -31.87 -41.50
CA ALA A 208 26.61 -32.93 -41.39
C ALA A 208 27.17 -33.24 -42.79
N GLU A 209 28.37 -32.76 -43.09
CA GLU A 209 29.05 -33.09 -44.34
C GLU A 209 29.94 -34.33 -44.19
N ASN A 210 29.83 -35.26 -45.13
CA ASN A 210 30.66 -36.47 -45.17
C ASN A 210 32.16 -36.13 -45.38
N THR A 211 33.02 -36.95 -44.75
CA THR A 211 34.47 -36.75 -44.61
C THR A 211 35.31 -37.31 -45.76
N VAL A 212 34.69 -37.98 -46.74
CA VAL A 212 35.41 -38.59 -47.86
C VAL A 212 35.31 -37.68 -49.08
N SER A 213 36.45 -37.14 -49.50
CA SER A 213 36.58 -36.43 -50.79
C SER A 213 36.85 -37.46 -51.89
N ALA A 214 35.80 -38.11 -52.36
CA ALA A 214 35.85 -38.91 -53.58
C ALA A 214 35.56 -38.01 -54.79
N VAL A 215 36.37 -38.14 -55.85
CA VAL A 215 36.12 -37.48 -57.13
C VAL A 215 35.52 -38.51 -58.07
N ASN A 216 34.30 -38.25 -58.54
CA ASN A 216 33.61 -39.12 -59.48
C ASN A 216 34.18 -38.91 -60.90
N LEU A 217 34.52 -40.01 -61.57
CA LEU A 217 35.04 -40.02 -62.93
C LEU A 217 33.91 -40.34 -63.92
N PRO A 218 33.82 -39.64 -65.06
CA PRO A 218 32.76 -39.87 -66.05
C PRO A 218 32.95 -41.13 -66.89
N SER A 219 34.14 -41.74 -66.90
CA SER A 219 34.42 -43.02 -67.57
C SER A 219 35.72 -43.67 -67.10
N GLU A 220 35.84 -44.99 -67.27
CA GLU A 220 37.10 -45.73 -67.05
C GLU A 220 38.25 -45.28 -67.98
N GLU A 221 37.92 -44.74 -69.16
CA GLU A 221 38.93 -44.13 -70.05
C GLU A 221 39.61 -42.93 -69.39
N MET A 222 38.86 -42.13 -68.63
CA MET A 222 39.41 -41.01 -67.87
C MET A 222 40.29 -41.46 -66.71
N LYS A 223 39.95 -42.58 -66.05
CA LYS A 223 40.82 -43.24 -65.04
C LYS A 223 42.17 -43.60 -65.66
N GLY A 224 42.18 -44.19 -66.85
CA GLY A 224 43.41 -44.51 -67.59
C GLY A 224 44.26 -43.29 -67.98
N ARG A 225 43.63 -42.17 -68.33
CA ARG A 225 44.33 -40.90 -68.64
C ARG A 225 44.94 -40.23 -67.41
N ILE A 226 44.27 -40.33 -66.25
CA ILE A 226 44.77 -39.80 -64.96
C ILE A 226 46.01 -40.57 -64.49
N ILE A 227 46.05 -41.89 -64.67
CA ILE A 227 47.24 -42.72 -64.39
C ILE A 227 48.36 -42.38 -65.40
N GLY A 228 48.05 -42.38 -66.69
CA GLY A 228 49.00 -42.16 -67.77
C GLY A 228 49.92 -43.37 -68.02
N ARG A 229 50.66 -43.35 -69.13
CA ARG A 229 51.62 -44.44 -69.47
C ARG A 229 52.69 -44.52 -68.36
N GLU A 230 52.85 -45.70 -67.76
CA GLU A 230 53.77 -45.97 -66.62
C GLU A 230 53.51 -45.13 -65.35
N GLY A 231 52.30 -44.62 -65.16
CA GLY A 231 52.00 -43.79 -63.99
C GLY A 231 52.61 -42.38 -64.05
N ARG A 232 52.99 -41.89 -65.25
CA ARG A 232 53.63 -40.58 -65.40
C ARG A 232 52.72 -39.42 -64.97
N ASN A 233 51.42 -39.51 -65.23
CA ASN A 233 50.48 -38.43 -64.92
C ASN A 233 50.12 -38.42 -63.44
N ILE A 234 49.86 -39.59 -62.84
CA ILE A 234 49.61 -39.70 -61.40
C ILE A 234 50.80 -39.17 -60.58
N ARG A 235 52.04 -39.55 -60.93
CA ARG A 235 53.25 -39.01 -60.27
C ARG A 235 53.41 -37.50 -60.44
N ALA A 236 53.03 -36.95 -61.59
CA ALA A 236 53.07 -35.51 -61.82
C ALA A 236 52.03 -34.77 -60.96
N ILE A 237 50.84 -35.34 -60.77
CA ILE A 237 49.80 -34.80 -59.88
C ILE A 237 50.28 -34.88 -58.43
N GLU A 238 50.79 -36.03 -58.00
CA GLU A 238 51.33 -36.24 -56.65
C GLU A 238 52.49 -35.28 -56.36
N ALA A 239 53.41 -35.09 -57.31
CA ALA A 239 54.53 -34.15 -57.17
C ALA A 239 54.08 -32.68 -57.15
N ALA A 240 53.10 -32.29 -57.97
CA ALA A 240 52.63 -30.91 -58.05
C ALA A 240 51.75 -30.50 -56.86
N THR A 241 50.95 -31.43 -56.33
CA THR A 241 49.98 -31.16 -55.24
C THR A 241 50.49 -31.60 -53.87
N GLY A 242 51.43 -32.55 -53.81
CA GLY A 242 51.93 -33.15 -52.59
C GLY A 242 50.89 -34.00 -51.86
N ILE A 243 50.01 -34.68 -52.60
CA ILE A 243 49.02 -35.63 -52.09
C ILE A 243 49.26 -37.02 -52.69
N ASP A 244 48.75 -38.07 -52.04
CA ASP A 244 48.79 -39.43 -52.55
C ASP A 244 47.45 -39.76 -53.21
N LEU A 245 47.51 -40.25 -54.46
CA LEU A 245 46.31 -40.56 -55.24
C LEU A 245 46.05 -42.06 -55.21
N ILE A 246 45.04 -42.49 -54.44
CA ILE A 246 44.73 -43.92 -54.30
C ILE A 246 43.70 -44.30 -55.35
N VAL A 247 44.13 -45.17 -56.26
CA VAL A 247 43.29 -45.76 -57.30
C VAL A 247 42.98 -47.19 -56.88
N ASP A 248 41.76 -47.43 -56.41
CA ASP A 248 41.28 -48.74 -55.94
C ASP A 248 40.43 -49.44 -57.01
N ASP A 249 39.99 -50.67 -56.71
CA ASP A 249 39.08 -51.50 -57.53
C ASP A 249 37.64 -50.94 -57.59
N THR A 250 37.37 -49.82 -56.92
CA THR A 250 36.08 -49.12 -57.02
C THR A 250 35.93 -48.53 -58.43
N PRO A 251 34.86 -48.90 -59.18
CA PRO A 251 34.61 -48.32 -60.50
C PRO A 251 34.28 -46.83 -60.38
N GLU A 252 34.74 -46.04 -61.35
CA GLU A 252 34.34 -44.63 -61.53
C GLU A 252 34.70 -43.63 -60.40
N ALA A 253 35.60 -43.97 -59.46
CA ALA A 253 36.03 -43.04 -58.40
C ALA A 253 37.54 -43.10 -58.11
N VAL A 254 38.11 -41.95 -57.72
CA VAL A 254 39.48 -41.82 -57.22
C VAL A 254 39.46 -41.19 -55.83
N VAL A 255 40.23 -41.77 -54.90
CA VAL A 255 40.30 -41.32 -53.51
C VAL A 255 41.55 -40.48 -53.30
N LEU A 256 41.36 -39.26 -52.76
CA LEU A 256 42.45 -38.34 -52.45
C LEU A 256 42.91 -38.54 -50.99
N SER A 257 44.15 -38.98 -50.80
CA SER A 257 44.74 -39.14 -49.47
C SER A 257 45.77 -38.05 -49.20
N SER A 258 45.58 -37.30 -48.11
CA SER A 258 46.56 -36.32 -47.62
C SER A 258 46.23 -35.94 -46.19
N PHE A 259 47.22 -35.56 -45.39
CA PHE A 259 47.00 -34.99 -44.04
C PHE A 259 46.63 -33.50 -44.07
N ASP A 260 47.01 -32.79 -45.15
CA ASP A 260 46.75 -31.36 -45.31
C ASP A 260 45.44 -31.14 -46.08
N PRO A 261 44.39 -30.56 -45.45
CA PRO A 261 43.10 -30.35 -46.09
C PRO A 261 43.16 -29.37 -47.26
N ILE A 262 44.04 -28.38 -47.22
CA ILE A 262 44.17 -27.37 -48.29
C ILE A 262 44.77 -28.02 -49.53
N ARG A 263 45.80 -28.86 -49.37
CA ARG A 263 46.39 -29.61 -50.49
C ARG A 263 45.39 -30.59 -51.10
N ARG A 264 44.58 -31.23 -50.26
CA ARG A 264 43.51 -32.14 -50.71
C ARG A 264 42.46 -31.39 -51.54
N GLU A 265 42.10 -30.18 -51.12
CA GLU A 265 41.19 -29.29 -51.85
C GLU A 265 41.75 -28.89 -53.23
N VAL A 266 42.99 -28.42 -53.24
CA VAL A 266 43.69 -28.00 -54.46
C VAL A 266 43.77 -29.17 -55.45
N ALA A 267 44.05 -30.38 -54.96
CA ALA A 267 44.09 -31.57 -55.79
C ALA A 267 42.71 -31.92 -56.36
N ARG A 268 41.63 -31.84 -55.56
CA ARG A 268 40.27 -32.10 -56.05
C ARG A 268 39.85 -31.13 -57.16
N ILE A 269 39.97 -29.82 -56.92
CA ILE A 269 39.58 -28.81 -57.91
C ILE A 269 40.45 -28.93 -59.16
N SER A 270 41.74 -29.23 -59.00
CA SER A 270 42.65 -29.46 -60.13
C SER A 270 42.23 -30.68 -60.95
N LEU A 271 41.85 -31.78 -60.31
CA LEU A 271 41.37 -32.99 -60.99
C LEU A 271 40.05 -32.75 -61.71
N GLU A 272 39.09 -32.09 -61.08
CA GLU A 272 37.81 -31.74 -61.71
C GLU A 272 38.02 -30.89 -62.98
N ARG A 273 38.92 -29.90 -62.92
CA ARG A 273 39.27 -29.06 -64.07
C ARG A 273 39.99 -29.83 -65.17
N LEU A 274 40.92 -30.72 -64.82
CA LEU A 274 41.62 -31.58 -65.77
C LEU A 274 40.67 -32.59 -66.44
N ILE A 275 39.67 -33.07 -65.71
CA ILE A 275 38.62 -33.96 -66.24
C ILE A 275 37.74 -33.20 -67.23
N GLN A 276 37.34 -31.96 -66.91
CA GLN A 276 36.56 -31.11 -67.82
C GLN A 276 37.33 -30.71 -69.09
N ASP A 277 38.64 -30.43 -68.97
CA ASP A 277 39.51 -30.07 -70.11
C ASP A 277 39.87 -31.30 -70.98
N GLY A 278 39.83 -32.51 -70.40
CA GLY A 278 40.09 -33.78 -71.10
C GLY A 278 41.53 -34.03 -71.52
N ARG A 279 42.44 -33.06 -71.30
CA ARG A 279 43.87 -33.08 -71.65
C ARG A 279 44.73 -33.22 -70.40
N ILE A 280 45.26 -34.42 -70.17
CA ILE A 280 46.05 -34.73 -68.97
C ILE A 280 47.50 -35.06 -69.38
N HIS A 281 48.39 -34.07 -69.22
CA HIS A 281 49.84 -34.23 -69.42
C HIS A 281 50.62 -33.41 -68.38
N PRO A 282 51.88 -33.76 -68.06
CA PRO A 282 52.61 -33.16 -66.92
C PRO A 282 52.66 -31.63 -66.92
N GLY A 283 53.00 -31.01 -68.05
CA GLY A 283 53.07 -29.54 -68.15
C GLY A 283 51.72 -28.83 -67.90
N ARG A 284 50.59 -29.45 -68.29
CA ARG A 284 49.26 -28.90 -68.04
C ARG A 284 48.82 -29.11 -66.60
N ILE A 285 49.16 -30.25 -66.00
CA ILE A 285 48.91 -30.55 -64.60
C ILE A 285 49.58 -29.48 -63.72
N GLU A 286 50.86 -29.19 -63.94
CA GLU A 286 51.59 -28.16 -63.19
C GLU A 286 50.97 -26.76 -63.35
N GLU A 287 50.58 -26.39 -64.58
CA GLU A 287 49.93 -25.11 -64.87
C GLU A 287 48.58 -24.98 -64.13
N VAL A 288 47.73 -26.00 -64.22
CA VAL A 288 46.40 -26.01 -63.60
C VAL A 288 46.52 -25.99 -62.08
N VAL A 289 47.39 -26.80 -61.49
CA VAL A 289 47.61 -26.83 -60.04
C VAL A 289 48.11 -25.47 -59.54
N LYS A 290 49.04 -24.83 -60.26
CA LYS A 290 49.52 -23.47 -59.90
C LYS A 290 48.40 -22.44 -59.92
N LYS A 291 47.53 -22.50 -60.94
CA LYS A 291 46.38 -21.59 -61.06
C LYS A 291 45.35 -21.82 -59.95
N VAL A 292 45.01 -23.08 -59.68
CA VAL A 292 44.08 -23.47 -58.61
C VAL A 292 44.61 -23.08 -57.24
N LYS A 293 45.92 -23.20 -57.00
CA LYS A 293 46.53 -22.79 -55.72
C LYS A 293 46.31 -21.30 -55.44
N VAL A 294 46.56 -20.43 -56.41
CA VAL A 294 46.34 -18.97 -56.26
C VAL A 294 44.86 -18.67 -55.98
N GLU A 295 43.95 -19.38 -56.65
CA GLU A 295 42.51 -19.20 -56.46
C GLU A 295 42.04 -19.67 -55.07
N VAL A 296 42.52 -20.83 -54.60
CA VAL A 296 42.22 -21.34 -53.26
C VAL A 296 42.78 -20.38 -52.19
N ASP A 297 43.99 -19.86 -52.36
CA ASP A 297 44.58 -18.87 -51.44
C ASP A 297 43.73 -17.58 -51.38
N GLN A 298 43.18 -17.13 -52.51
CA GLN A 298 42.27 -15.98 -52.55
C GLN A 298 40.94 -16.28 -51.83
N ILE A 299 40.34 -17.46 -52.08
CA ILE A 299 39.11 -17.88 -51.41
C ILE A 299 39.32 -17.98 -49.89
N ILE A 300 40.48 -18.47 -49.44
CA ILE A 300 40.86 -18.52 -48.03
C ILE A 300 40.80 -17.11 -47.44
N ARG A 301 41.49 -16.15 -48.07
CA ARG A 301 41.54 -14.77 -47.57
C ARG A 301 40.14 -14.13 -47.51
N GLU A 302 39.37 -14.21 -48.60
CA GLU A 302 38.01 -13.67 -48.67
C GLU A 302 37.08 -14.30 -47.62
N THR A 303 37.21 -15.62 -47.39
CA THR A 303 36.43 -16.32 -46.37
C THR A 303 36.82 -15.87 -44.96
N GLY A 304 38.11 -15.66 -44.69
CA GLY A 304 38.59 -15.15 -43.41
C GLY A 304 38.09 -13.74 -43.11
N GLU A 305 38.14 -12.84 -44.11
CA GLU A 305 37.64 -11.47 -44.00
C GLU A 305 36.13 -11.46 -43.73
N LYS A 306 35.38 -12.29 -44.46
CA LYS A 306 33.93 -12.46 -44.25
C LYS A 306 33.61 -12.99 -42.85
N ALA A 307 34.30 -14.03 -42.38
CA ALA A 307 34.06 -14.60 -41.05
C ALA A 307 34.36 -13.58 -39.93
N SER A 308 35.42 -12.78 -40.07
CA SER A 308 35.75 -11.70 -39.14
C SER A 308 34.65 -10.62 -39.11
N PHE A 309 34.14 -10.26 -40.29
CA PHE A 309 33.06 -9.29 -40.44
C PHE A 309 31.74 -9.78 -39.82
N ASP A 310 31.35 -11.03 -40.12
CA ASP A 310 30.10 -11.63 -39.65
C ASP A 310 30.06 -11.73 -38.11
N VAL A 311 31.18 -12.07 -37.47
CA VAL A 311 31.31 -12.14 -36.01
C VAL A 311 31.49 -10.77 -35.36
N GLY A 312 31.69 -9.70 -36.14
CA GLY A 312 31.84 -8.33 -35.63
C GLY A 312 33.20 -8.02 -35.01
N VAL A 313 34.24 -8.83 -35.29
CA VAL A 313 35.61 -8.57 -34.83
C VAL A 313 36.36 -7.82 -35.93
N HIS A 314 36.86 -6.65 -35.59
CA HIS A 314 37.62 -5.79 -36.50
C HIS A 314 39.09 -5.73 -36.09
N ASP A 315 39.95 -5.24 -36.99
CA ASP A 315 41.38 -5.00 -36.75
C ASP A 315 42.22 -6.26 -36.46
N ILE A 316 41.96 -7.34 -37.22
CA ILE A 316 42.74 -8.58 -37.15
C ILE A 316 43.94 -8.52 -38.11
N HIS A 317 45.10 -8.98 -37.65
CA HIS A 317 46.31 -9.06 -38.49
C HIS A 317 46.07 -9.94 -39.74
N PRO A 318 46.54 -9.54 -40.94
CA PRO A 318 46.29 -10.28 -42.19
C PRO A 318 46.66 -11.77 -42.16
N ASP A 319 47.72 -12.13 -41.44
CA ASP A 319 48.12 -13.54 -41.30
C ASP A 319 47.09 -14.37 -40.51
N ILE A 320 46.43 -13.78 -39.52
CA ILE A 320 45.39 -14.44 -38.74
C ILE A 320 44.13 -14.61 -39.60
N ILE A 321 43.80 -13.61 -40.43
CA ILE A 321 42.70 -13.71 -41.41
C ILE A 321 42.93 -14.89 -42.35
N ASN A 322 44.14 -15.06 -42.87
CA ASN A 322 44.50 -16.22 -43.71
C ASN A 322 44.36 -17.55 -42.94
N MET A 323 44.79 -17.59 -41.67
CA MET A 323 44.63 -18.77 -40.82
C MET A 323 43.15 -19.10 -40.53
N LEU A 324 42.31 -18.09 -40.32
CA LEU A 324 40.87 -18.26 -40.13
C LEU A 324 40.21 -18.84 -41.39
N GLY A 325 40.50 -18.27 -42.55
CA GLY A 325 40.00 -18.77 -43.83
C GLY A 325 40.40 -20.22 -44.12
N ALA A 326 41.60 -20.62 -43.73
CA ALA A 326 42.09 -21.99 -43.90
C ALA A 326 41.24 -23.02 -43.13
N LEU A 327 40.58 -22.63 -42.04
CA LEU A 327 39.70 -23.50 -41.27
C LEU A 327 38.47 -23.96 -42.07
N LYS A 328 38.10 -23.26 -43.16
CA LYS A 328 37.03 -23.67 -44.08
C LYS A 328 37.25 -25.07 -44.63
N TYR A 329 38.50 -25.47 -44.86
CA TYR A 329 38.83 -26.78 -45.43
C TYR A 329 39.10 -27.82 -44.34
N ARG A 330 39.25 -27.40 -43.10
CA ARG A 330 39.51 -28.29 -41.97
C ARG A 330 38.19 -28.85 -41.44
N LYS A 331 38.13 -30.17 -41.30
CA LYS A 331 37.01 -30.87 -40.68
C LYS A 331 37.48 -31.59 -39.41
N SER A 332 36.64 -31.61 -38.38
CA SER A 332 36.84 -32.34 -37.13
C SER A 332 35.53 -33.03 -36.77
N TYR A 333 35.54 -34.34 -36.49
CA TYR A 333 34.33 -35.12 -36.17
C TYR A 333 33.13 -34.85 -37.11
N SER A 334 33.40 -34.78 -38.42
CA SER A 334 32.41 -34.48 -39.48
C SER A 334 31.80 -33.06 -39.47
N GLN A 335 32.37 -32.13 -38.69
CA GLN A 335 31.99 -30.72 -38.68
C GLN A 335 33.08 -29.86 -39.31
N ASN A 336 32.64 -28.80 -39.99
CA ASN A 336 33.53 -27.76 -40.50
C ASN A 336 34.07 -26.92 -39.33
N VAL A 337 35.40 -26.79 -39.22
CA VAL A 337 36.03 -26.09 -38.08
C VAL A 337 35.77 -24.59 -38.11
N LEU A 338 35.73 -23.96 -39.28
CA LEU A 338 35.40 -22.54 -39.39
C LEU A 338 33.97 -22.28 -38.93
N GLN A 339 33.01 -23.06 -39.43
CA GLN A 339 31.60 -22.92 -39.02
C GLN A 339 31.43 -23.11 -37.52
N HIS A 340 32.01 -24.19 -36.98
CA HIS A 340 31.98 -24.45 -35.55
C HIS A 340 32.57 -23.29 -34.73
N SER A 341 33.66 -22.70 -35.20
CA SER A 341 34.29 -21.56 -34.52
C SER A 341 33.39 -20.32 -34.52
N MET A 342 32.68 -20.07 -35.64
CA MET A 342 31.68 -18.99 -35.71
C MET A 342 30.48 -19.27 -34.79
N ASP A 343 30.00 -20.51 -34.74
CA ASP A 343 28.88 -20.90 -33.88
C ASP A 343 29.22 -20.69 -32.39
N VAL A 344 30.44 -21.08 -32.00
CA VAL A 344 30.96 -20.83 -30.65
C VAL A 344 31.07 -19.33 -30.38
N ALA A 345 31.53 -18.52 -31.34
CA ALA A 345 31.60 -17.08 -31.20
C ALA A 345 30.21 -16.45 -30.97
N TYR A 346 29.19 -16.87 -31.74
CA TYR A 346 27.81 -16.39 -31.53
C TYR A 346 27.22 -16.84 -30.19
N LEU A 347 27.40 -18.11 -29.83
CA LEU A 347 26.92 -18.65 -28.54
C LEU A 347 27.58 -17.93 -27.36
N THR A 348 28.89 -17.70 -27.43
CA THR A 348 29.63 -16.97 -26.39
C THR A 348 29.22 -15.51 -26.33
N GLY A 349 28.98 -14.84 -27.46
CA GLY A 349 28.42 -13.49 -27.50
C GLY A 349 27.04 -13.40 -26.84
N MET A 350 26.13 -14.34 -27.14
CA MET A 350 24.80 -14.41 -26.51
C MET A 350 24.90 -14.66 -24.99
N MET A 351 25.78 -15.58 -24.57
CA MET A 351 26.03 -15.83 -23.14
C MET A 351 26.62 -14.61 -22.44
N ALA A 352 27.57 -13.91 -23.07
CA ALA A 352 28.17 -12.69 -22.54
C ALA A 352 27.14 -11.57 -22.39
N ALA A 353 26.23 -11.40 -23.36
CA ALA A 353 25.13 -10.44 -23.28
C ALA A 353 24.20 -10.73 -22.09
N GLU A 354 23.84 -11.99 -21.87
CA GLU A 354 22.99 -12.41 -20.75
C GLU A 354 23.71 -12.21 -19.39
N LEU A 355 25.04 -12.40 -19.37
CA LEU A 355 25.89 -12.13 -18.21
C LEU A 355 26.23 -10.64 -18.01
N LYS A 356 25.78 -9.75 -18.90
CA LYS A 356 26.10 -8.31 -18.93
C LYS A 356 27.61 -8.02 -18.99
N MET A 357 28.35 -8.90 -19.64
CA MET A 357 29.76 -8.69 -19.96
C MET A 357 29.89 -7.84 -21.23
N ASN A 358 31.11 -7.39 -21.53
CA ASN A 358 31.38 -6.72 -22.79
C ASN A 358 31.24 -7.73 -23.94
N VAL A 359 30.50 -7.37 -24.99
CA VAL A 359 30.17 -8.24 -26.14
C VAL A 359 30.81 -7.66 -27.38
#